data_AF-A0A098BYP7-F1
#
_entry.id   AF-A0A098BYP7-F1
#
_cell.length_a   1.000
_cell.length_b   1.000
_cell.length_c   1.000
_cell.angle_alpha   90.00
_cell.angle_beta   90.00
_cell.angle_gamma   90.00
#
_symmetry.space_group_name_H-M   'P 1'
#
loop_
_entity.id
_entity.type
_entity.pdbx_description
1 polymer ?
#
loop_
_entity_poly.entity_id
_entity_poly.type
_entity_poly.pdbx_seq_one_letter_code
_entity_poly.pdbx_strand_id
1 'polypeptide(L)' 'MEKKKNVTSKIKVEIVLSLLRGEDIELISRKYGVTLSDINHWRDQFIESSIEGF' A
#
# COMPACT_ATOMS: atom_id res chain seq x y z
N MET A 1 -0.77 -2.61 -22.65
CA MET A 1 -1.15 -3.41 -21.46
C MET A 1 0.06 -3.54 -20.57
N GLU A 2 0.21 -2.63 -19.63
CA GLU A 2 1.37 -2.54 -18.75
C GLU A 2 1.43 -3.77 -17.83
N LYS A 3 2.64 -4.34 -17.72
CA LYS A 3 2.91 -5.52 -16.90
C LYS A 3 2.57 -5.19 -15.45
N LYS A 4 1.45 -5.71 -14.94
CA LYS A 4 1.17 -5.74 -13.50
C LYS A 4 2.32 -6.49 -12.83
N LYS A 5 3.30 -5.76 -12.28
CA LYS A 5 4.28 -6.33 -11.37
C LYS A 5 3.47 -6.94 -10.23
N ASN A 6 3.66 -8.23 -9.96
CA ASN A 6 2.90 -8.91 -8.91
C ASN A 6 3.25 -8.29 -7.55
N VAL A 7 2.37 -7.43 -7.03
CA VAL A 7 2.51 -6.86 -5.70
C VAL A 7 2.13 -7.95 -4.69
N THR A 8 3.14 -8.56 -4.07
CA THR A 8 2.95 -9.59 -3.06
C THR A 8 2.45 -8.98 -1.75
N SER A 9 1.87 -9.81 -0.87
CA SER A 9 1.38 -9.34 0.45
C SER A 9 2.47 -8.64 1.27
N LYS A 10 3.74 -9.06 1.15
CA LYS A 10 4.87 -8.38 1.80
C LYS A 10 5.06 -6.95 1.28
N ILE A 11 5.02 -6.75 -0.04
CA ILE A 11 5.18 -5.43 -0.65
C ILE A 11 4.00 -4.51 -0.28
N LYS A 12 2.77 -5.03 -0.23
CA LYS A 12 1.60 -4.25 0.22
C LYS A 12 1.79 -3.72 1.63
N VAL A 13 2.27 -4.58 2.55
CA VAL A 13 2.55 -4.18 3.93
C VAL A 13 3.65 -3.14 3.99
N GLU A 14 4.75 -3.29 3.23
CA GLU A 14 5.80 -2.27 3.16
C GLU A 14 5.27 -0.92 2.67
N ILE A 15 4.46 -0.92 1.61
CA ILE A 15 3.82 0.28 1.06
C ILE A 15 2.97 1.00 2.11
N VAL A 16 2.11 0.26 2.82
CA VAL A 16 1.25 0.83 3.86
C VAL A 16 2.09 1.34 5.04
N LEU A 17 3.13 0.62 5.46
CA LEU A 17 4.02 1.07 6.53
C LEU A 17 4.82 2.32 6.15
N SER A 18 5.24 2.46 4.89
CA SER A 18 5.86 3.71 4.38
C SER A 18 4.88 4.87 4.45
N LEU A 19 3.62 4.66 4.01
CA LEU A 19 2.57 5.67 4.09
C LEU A 19 2.29 6.10 5.54
N LEU A 20 2.16 5.15 6.47
CA LEU A 20 1.93 5.41 7.90
C LEU A 20 3.11 6.12 8.59
N ARG A 21 4.34 5.95 8.07
CA ARG A 21 5.53 6.69 8.50
C ARG A 21 5.58 8.14 7.99
N GLY A 22 4.63 8.54 7.15
CA GLY A 22 4.53 9.88 6.57
C GLY A 22 5.26 10.04 5.23
N GLU A 23 5.62 8.94 4.56
CA GLU A 23 6.15 9.00 3.19
C GLU A 23 5.03 9.40 2.21
N ASP A 24 5.37 10.23 1.21
CA ASP A 24 4.40 10.79 0.27
C ASP A 24 3.77 9.72 -0.64
N ILE A 25 2.45 9.74 -0.76
CA ILE A 25 1.69 8.72 -1.48
C ILE A 25 1.97 8.73 -2.99
N GLU A 26 2.28 9.89 -3.59
CA GLU A 26 2.64 9.98 -5.01
C GLU A 26 4.04 9.40 -5.27
N LEU A 27 4.99 9.64 -4.36
CA LEU A 27 6.32 9.02 -4.42
C LEU A 27 6.24 7.49 -4.33
N ILE A 28 5.44 6.97 -3.39
CA ILE A 28 5.18 5.54 -3.25
C ILE A 28 4.55 4.97 -4.52
N SER A 29 3.51 5.64 -5.04
CA SER A 29 2.81 5.24 -6.27
C SER A 29 3.80 5.08 -7.44
N ARG A 30 4.66 6.07 -7.67
CA ARG A 30 5.65 6.04 -8.75
C ARG A 30 6.74 4.98 -8.52
N LYS A 31 7.21 4.82 -7.29
CA LYS A 31 8.25 3.85 -6.92
C LYS A 31 7.81 2.41 -7.14
N TYR A 32 6.58 2.09 -6.76
CA TYR A 32 6.05 0.73 -6.85
C TYR A 32 5.23 0.48 -8.12
N GLY A 33 4.89 1.53 -8.88
CA GLY A 33 4.07 1.43 -10.10
C GLY A 33 2.64 1.03 -9.80
N VAL A 34 2.09 1.52 -8.69
CA VAL A 34 0.75 1.20 -8.17
C VAL A 34 -0.08 2.46 -8.12
N THR A 35 -1.40 2.36 -8.22
CA THR A 35 -2.26 3.55 -8.17
C THR A 35 -2.47 4.02 -6.73
N LEU A 36 -2.80 5.30 -6.55
CA LEU A 36 -3.18 5.82 -5.23
C LEU A 36 -4.40 5.09 -4.66
N SER A 37 -5.33 4.64 -5.53
CA SER A 37 -6.49 3.84 -5.14
C SER A 37 -6.09 2.49 -4.56
N ASP A 38 -5.12 1.80 -5.18
CA ASP A 38 -4.57 0.55 -4.64
C ASP A 38 -3.93 0.75 -3.26
N ILE A 39 -3.15 1.83 -3.11
CA ILE A 39 -2.49 2.16 -1.84
C ILE A 39 -3.51 2.45 -0.74
N ASN A 40 -4.52 3.27 -1.02
CA ASN A 40 -5.59 3.56 -0.05
C ASN A 40 -6.34 2.28 0.34
N HIS A 41 -6.69 1.43 -0.64
CA HIS A 41 -7.36 0.17 -0.37
C HIS A 41 -6.54 -0.73 0.57
N TRP A 42 -5.22 -0.86 0.36
CA TRP A 42 -4.37 -1.65 1.26
C TRP A 42 -4.22 -1.01 2.64
N ARG A 43 -4.20 0.32 2.75
CA ARG A 43 -4.22 1.01 4.04
C ARG A 43 -5.48 0.68 4.81
N ASP A 44 -6.64 0.76 4.16
CA ASP A 44 -7.93 0.50 4.80
C ASP A 44 -8.00 -0.96 5.26
N GLN A 45 -7.63 -1.92 4.40
CA GLN A 45 -7.53 -3.34 4.77
C GLN A 45 -6.58 -3.59 5.95
N PHE A 46 -5.44 -2.90 5.99
CA PHE A 46 -4.47 -3.03 7.08
C PHE A 46 -5.01 -2.47 8.40
N ILE A 47 -5.68 -1.33 8.35
CA ILE A 47 -6.32 -0.74 9.54
C ILE A 47 -7.43 -1.65 10.02
N GLU A 48 -8.37 -2.08 9.16
CA GLU A 48 -9.45 -3.01 9.50
C GLU A 48 -8.94 -4.28 10.17
N SER A 49 -7.89 -4.90 9.61
CA SER A 49 -7.27 -6.08 10.22
C SER A 49 -6.56 -5.79 11.55
N SER A 50 -6.15 -4.54 11.81
CA SER A 50 -5.49 -4.14 13.06
C SER A 50 -6.49 -3.79 14.17
N ILE A 51 -7.68 -3.24 13.83
CA ILE A 51 -8.74 -2.95 14.80
C ILE A 51 -9.41 -4.23 15.30
N GLU A 52 -9.44 -5.30 14.52
CA GLU A 52 -9.97 -6.60 14.98
C GLU A 52 -9.08 -7.29 16.04
N GLY A 53 -7.83 -6.82 16.23
CA GLY A 53 -6.87 -7.38 17.17
C GLY A 53 -6.62 -6.56 18.44
N PHE A 54 -7.36 -5.45 18.64
CA PHE A 54 -7.26 -4.58 19.81
C PHE A 54 -8.46 -4.75 20.74
#